data_AF-A0A5J4QWJ7-F1
#
_entry.id   AF-A0A5J4QWJ7-F1
#
_cell.length_a   1.000
_cell.length_b   1.000
_cell.length_c   1.000
_cell.angle_alpha   90.00
_cell.angle_beta   90.00
_cell.angle_gamma   90.00
#
_symmetry.space_group_name_H-M   'P 1'
#
loop_
_entity.id
_entity.type
_entity.pdbx_description
1 polymer ?
#
loop_
_entity_poly.entity_id
_entity_poly.type
_entity_poly.pdbx_seq_one_letter_code
_entity_poly.pdbx_strand_id
1 'polypeptide(L)'
;MKKTIMKFWQKPEKEETVESSISVENLSPIDKAINNLIKMKEATKLLKASAPTVRKYARMGYYKEYRFGEKLVFYNKEEILNFILNRSINLKES
;
A
#
# COMPACT_ATOMS: atom_id res chain seq x y z
N MET A 1 -23.68 4.29 45.69
CA MET A 1 -22.33 4.75 45.34
C MET A 1 -21.31 3.67 45.72
N LYS A 2 -20.69 3.00 44.74
CA LYS A 2 -19.46 2.23 44.93
C LYS A 2 -18.59 2.45 43.69
N LYS A 3 -17.38 2.96 43.92
CA LYS A 3 -16.41 3.42 42.93
C LYS A 3 -15.66 2.20 42.38
N THR A 4 -15.72 1.96 41.07
CA THR A 4 -14.86 0.99 40.42
C THR A 4 -13.72 1.74 39.71
N ILE A 5 -12.53 1.66 40.29
CA ILE A 5 -11.28 2.09 39.67
C ILE A 5 -10.68 0.84 39.03
N MET A 6 -10.56 0.82 37.70
CA MET A 6 -9.54 0.01 37.04
C MET A 6 -8.88 0.85 35.96
N LYS A 7 -7.68 1.33 36.30
CA LYS A 7 -6.72 1.95 35.40
C LYS A 7 -6.26 0.86 34.42
N PHE A 8 -6.67 0.94 33.17
CA PHE A 8 -6.15 0.07 32.11
C PHE A 8 -5.00 0.79 31.39
N TRP A 9 -3.80 0.55 31.92
CA TRP A 9 -2.51 0.43 31.24
C TRP A 9 -2.28 1.29 30.00
N GLN A 10 -1.49 2.35 30.20
CA GLN A 10 -0.71 3.06 29.18
C GLN A 10 -0.07 2.05 28.21
N LYS A 11 -0.32 2.23 26.91
CA LYS A 11 0.52 1.60 25.89
C LYS A 11 1.85 2.36 25.86
N PRO A 12 3.00 1.64 25.81
CA PRO A 12 4.29 2.28 25.71
C PRO A 12 4.42 2.99 24.35
N GLU A 13 4.83 4.25 24.39
CA GLU A 13 5.62 4.82 23.30
C GLU A 13 6.83 3.91 23.11
N LYS A 14 6.98 3.39 21.89
CA LYS A 14 8.23 3.00 21.23
C LYS A 14 7.90 2.28 19.94
N GLU A 15 8.16 2.94 18.83
CA GLU A 15 9.26 2.53 17.95
C GLU A 15 9.39 3.65 16.92
N GLU A 16 10.32 4.57 17.17
CA GLU A 16 10.95 5.34 16.11
C GLU A 16 11.37 4.32 15.06
N THR A 17 10.67 4.35 13.94
CA THR A 17 11.03 3.51 12.80
C THR A 17 12.36 4.09 12.35
N VAL A 18 13.45 3.40 12.65
CA VAL A 18 14.76 3.70 12.10
C VAL A 18 14.57 3.67 10.59
N GLU A 19 14.43 4.85 9.99
CA GLU A 19 14.53 5.02 8.56
C GLU A 19 15.96 4.61 8.21
N SER A 20 16.13 3.33 7.88
CA SER A 20 17.36 2.83 7.31
C SER A 20 17.51 3.55 5.98
N SER A 21 18.30 4.62 6.01
CA SER A 21 18.79 5.38 4.87
C SER A 21 19.71 4.48 4.03
N ILE A 22 19.13 3.44 3.42
CA ILE A 22 19.76 2.69 2.34
C ILE A 22 19.60 3.59 1.12
N SER A 23 20.69 4.19 0.67
CA SER A 23 20.71 4.95 -0.58
C SER A 23 20.12 4.09 -1.70
N VAL A 24 19.01 4.58 -2.27
CA VAL A 24 18.19 3.90 -3.29
C VAL A 24 19.01 3.48 -4.52
N GLU A 25 20.19 4.06 -4.68
CA GLU A 25 21.11 3.90 -5.81
C GLU A 25 21.79 2.52 -5.89
N ASN A 26 21.84 1.73 -4.82
CA ASN A 26 22.51 0.41 -4.80
C ASN A 26 21.59 -0.79 -4.50
N LEU A 27 20.28 -0.66 -4.71
CA LEU A 27 19.33 -1.77 -4.49
C LEU A 27 19.45 -2.82 -5.60
N SER A 28 19.50 -4.10 -5.22
CA SER A 28 19.43 -5.17 -6.21
C SER A 28 18.09 -5.11 -6.97
N PRO A 29 18.01 -5.67 -8.20
CA PRO A 29 16.75 -5.71 -8.94
C PRO A 29 15.60 -6.36 -8.17
N ILE A 30 15.93 -7.32 -7.30
CA ILE A 30 14.97 -8.03 -6.45
C ILE A 30 14.48 -7.11 -5.34
N ASP A 31 15.39 -6.39 -4.66
CA ASP A 31 15.00 -5.46 -3.60
C ASP A 31 14.15 -4.31 -4.15
N LYS A 32 14.49 -3.83 -5.36
CA LYS A 32 13.66 -2.84 -6.06
C LYS A 32 12.26 -3.38 -6.34
N ALA A 33 12.15 -4.63 -6.81
CA ALA A 33 10.86 -5.26 -7.06
C ALA A 33 10.05 -5.42 -5.76
N ILE A 34 10.68 -5.81 -4.65
CA ILE A 34 10.04 -5.94 -3.34
C ILE A 34 9.57 -4.57 -2.82
N ASN A 35 10.41 -3.54 -2.90
CA ASN A 35 10.07 -2.18 -2.47
C ASN A 35 8.96 -1.54 -3.30
N ASN A 36 8.74 -2.03 -4.53
CA ASN A 36 7.64 -1.61 -5.39
C ASN A 36 6.29 -2.28 -5.04
N LEU A 37 6.28 -3.27 -4.15
CA LEU A 37 5.05 -3.93 -3.70
C LEU A 37 4.39 -3.16 -2.57
N ILE A 38 3.13 -2.79 -2.76
CA ILE A 38 2.34 -2.05 -1.79
C ILE A 38 1.13 -2.85 -1.30
N LYS A 39 0.73 -2.62 -0.04
CA LYS A 39 -0.45 -3.27 0.55
C LYS A 39 -1.74 -2.57 0.11
N MET A 40 -2.88 -3.25 0.29
CA MET A 40 -4.21 -2.72 0.00
C MET A 40 -4.45 -1.29 0.53
N LYS A 41 -4.06 -1.00 1.78
CA LYS A 41 -4.25 0.31 2.40
C LYS A 41 -3.56 1.44 1.63
N GLU A 42 -2.38 1.18 1.08
CA GLU A 42 -1.64 2.14 0.27
C GLU A 42 -2.23 2.26 -1.14
N ALA A 43 -2.58 1.13 -1.75
CA ALA A 43 -3.23 1.12 -3.07
C ALA A 43 -4.54 1.92 -3.07
N THR A 44 -5.36 1.79 -2.02
CA THR A 44 -6.60 2.58 -1.88
C THR A 44 -6.35 4.07 -1.74
N LYS A 45 -5.24 4.46 -1.08
CA LYS A 45 -4.85 5.87 -0.94
C LYS A 45 -4.37 6.44 -2.27
N LEU A 46 -3.53 5.71 -3.00
CA LEU A 46 -3.01 6.13 -4.31
C LEU A 46 -4.13 6.29 -5.34
N LEU A 47 -5.04 5.31 -5.43
CA LEU A 47 -6.14 5.32 -6.39
C LEU A 47 -7.31 6.21 -5.96
N LYS A 48 -7.32 6.70 -4.71
CA LYS A 48 -8.47 7.37 -4.08
C LYS A 48 -9.76 6.58 -4.29
N ALA A 49 -9.69 5.26 -4.12
CA ALA A 49 -10.76 4.32 -4.44
C ALA A 49 -10.95 3.28 -3.34
N SER A 50 -12.14 2.68 -3.28
CA SER A 50 -12.45 1.63 -2.31
C SER A 50 -11.69 0.33 -2.60
N ALA A 51 -11.45 -0.50 -1.57
CA ALA A 51 -10.77 -1.79 -1.74
C ALA A 51 -11.44 -2.74 -2.77
N PRO A 52 -12.79 -2.83 -2.84
CA PRO A 52 -13.46 -3.55 -3.93
C PRO A 52 -13.09 -3.01 -5.33
N THR A 53 -13.01 -1.69 -5.48
CA THR A 53 -12.63 -1.05 -6.74
C THR A 53 -11.18 -1.37 -7.12
N VAL A 54 -10.26 -1.34 -6.16
CA VAL A 54 -8.85 -1.74 -6.37
C VAL A 54 -8.80 -3.17 -6.89
N ARG A 55 -9.48 -4.12 -6.24
CA ARG A 55 -9.54 -5.51 -6.72
C ARG A 55 -10.16 -5.65 -8.10
N LYS A 56 -11.19 -4.85 -8.40
CA LYS A 56 -11.82 -4.85 -9.73
C LYS A 56 -10.82 -4.44 -10.81
N TYR A 57 -10.03 -3.38 -10.57
CA TYR A 57 -9.02 -2.93 -11.53
C TYR A 57 -7.87 -3.92 -11.70
N ALA A 58 -7.42 -4.56 -10.62
CA ALA A 58 -6.45 -5.66 -10.72
C ALA A 58 -6.99 -6.82 -11.57
N ARG A 59 -8.25 -7.22 -11.35
CA ARG A 59 -8.91 -8.27 -12.17
C ARG A 59 -9.08 -7.88 -13.63
N MET A 60 -9.19 -6.58 -13.93
CA MET A 60 -9.24 -6.05 -15.29
C MET A 60 -7.85 -5.98 -15.96
N GLY A 61 -6.78 -6.29 -15.23
CA GLY A 61 -5.41 -6.33 -15.77
C GLY A 61 -4.71 -4.97 -15.84
N TYR A 62 -5.24 -3.93 -15.19
CA TYR A 62 -4.59 -2.62 -15.18
C TYR A 62 -3.27 -2.59 -14.40
N TYR A 63 -3.14 -3.48 -13.42
CA TYR A 63 -1.92 -3.70 -12.64
C TYR A 63 -1.97 -5.08 -12.00
N LYS A 64 -0.80 -5.61 -11.63
CA LYS A 64 -0.62 -6.94 -11.05
C LYS A 64 -0.96 -6.97 -9.57
N GLU A 65 -1.65 -8.04 -9.18
CA GLU A 65 -1.88 -8.46 -7.81
C GLU A 65 -0.99 -9.67 -7.51
N TYR A 66 -0.22 -9.61 -6.42
CA TYR A 66 0.59 -10.70 -5.92
C TYR A 66 -0.02 -11.24 -4.64
N ARG A 67 -0.28 -12.55 -4.60
CA ARG A 67 -0.82 -13.23 -3.42
C ARG A 67 0.23 -14.16 -2.83
N PHE A 68 0.50 -13.97 -1.55
CA PHE A 68 1.40 -14.82 -0.78
C PHE A 68 0.57 -15.54 0.29
N GLY A 69 0.18 -16.78 -0.02
CA GLY A 69 -0.75 -17.54 0.80
C GLY A 69 -2.16 -16.94 0.81
N GLU A 70 -2.93 -17.20 1.88
CA GLU A 70 -4.35 -16.87 1.93
C GLU A 70 -4.65 -15.38 2.20
N LYS A 71 -3.79 -14.70 2.98
CA LYS A 71 -4.11 -13.38 3.56
C LYS A 71 -3.23 -12.24 3.04
N LEU A 72 -2.04 -12.52 2.51
CA LEU A 72 -1.13 -11.47 2.09
C LEU A 72 -1.34 -11.16 0.62
N VAL A 73 -1.80 -9.94 0.36
CA VAL A 73 -2.06 -9.44 -1.00
C VAL A 73 -1.33 -8.12 -1.17
N PHE A 74 -0.53 -8.05 -2.24
CA PHE A 74 0.25 -6.87 -2.62
C PHE A 74 -0.06 -6.48 -4.06
N TYR A 75 0.23 -5.23 -4.39
CA TYR A 75 0.02 -4.65 -5.70
C TYR A 75 1.30 -3.97 -6.19
N ASN A 76 1.51 -3.97 -7.51
CA ASN A 76 2.63 -3.25 -8.12
C ASN A 76 2.35 -1.74 -8.12
N LYS A 77 3.16 -0.96 -7.39
CA LYS A 77 2.98 0.49 -7.26
C LYS A 77 3.24 1.22 -8.58
N GLU A 78 4.32 0.92 -9.29
CA GLU A 78 4.64 1.52 -10.59
C GLU A 78 3.50 1.32 -11.61
N GLU A 79 2.94 0.11 -11.70
CA GLU A 79 1.82 -0.15 -12.61
C GLU A 79 0.55 0.62 -12.21
N ILE A 80 0.26 0.74 -10.91
CA ILE A 80 -0.85 1.57 -10.41
C ILE A 80 -0.64 3.05 -10.79
N LEU A 81 0.57 3.57 -10.64
CA LEU A 81 0.90 4.95 -11.01
C LEU A 81 0.73 5.16 -12.52
N ASN A 82 1.21 4.22 -13.34
CA ASN A 82 1.01 4.26 -14.79
C ASN A 82 -0.47 4.25 -15.17
N PHE A 83 -1.29 3.43 -14.50
CA PHE A 83 -2.73 3.43 -14.69
C PHE A 83 -3.37 4.79 -14.37
N ILE A 84 -2.97 5.43 -13.27
CA ILE A 84 -3.47 6.76 -12.88
C ILE A 84 -3.08 7.81 -13.93
N LEU A 85 -1.82 7.80 -14.37
CA LEU A 85 -1.33 8.73 -15.39
C LEU A 85 -2.09 8.56 -16.72
N ASN A 86 -2.22 7.34 -17.21
CA ASN A 86 -2.96 7.05 -18.45
C ASN A 86 -4.43 7.47 -18.35
N ARG A 87 -5.07 7.23 -17.21
CA ARG A 87 -6.45 7.68 -16.97
C ARG A 87 -6.56 9.20 -17.01
N SER A 88 -5.57 9.92 -16.46
CA SER A 88 -5.58 11.39 -16.43
C SER A 88 -5.37 12.02 -17.82
N ILE A 89 -4.62 11.35 -18.70
CA ILE A 89 -4.42 11.79 -20.08
C ILE A 89 -5.71 11.62 -20.88
N ASN A 90 -6.32 10.43 -20.83
CA ASN A 90 -7.57 10.15 -21.55
C ASN A 90 -8.73 11.08 -21.13
N LEU A 91 -8.76 11.51 -19.86
CA LEU A 91 -9.77 12.47 -19.36
C LEU A 91 -9.56 13.91 -19.86
N LYS A 92 -8.36 14.26 -20.35
CA LYS A 92 -8.10 15.60 -20.92
C LYS A 92 -8.43 15.68 -22.42
N GLU A 93 -8.53 14.53 -23.07
CA GLU A 93 -8.84 14.42 -24.50
C GLU A 93 -10.33 14.18 -24.77
N SER A 94 -11.15 14.01 -23.72
CA SER A 94 -12.60 13.85 -23.77
C SER A 94 -13.32 15.14 -23.37
#